data_AF-A0A9D8MRI0-F1
#
_entry.id   AF-A0A9D8MRI0-F1
#
_cell.length_a   1.000
_cell.length_b   1.000
_cell.length_c   1.000
_cell.angle_alpha   90.00
_cell.angle_beta   90.00
_cell.angle_gamma   90.00
#
_symmetry.space_group_name_H-M   'P 1'
#
loop_
_entity.id
_entity.type
_entity.pdbx_description
1 polymer ?
#
loop_
_entity_poly.entity_id
_entity_poly.type
_entity_poly.pdbx_seq_one_letter_code
_entity_poly.pdbx_strand_id
1 'polypeptide(L)'
;MKRILLSLGMIAAVAAASLPVSAQRRTDVLGRGLVAMKKSGGIFLSWRITAEEYYDVTYNVYRDGTLLNTEPLEVSNYTDKSGTLTSTYTICPVVRGVEGDACEAVEVWKQNYKEIILPTVIGKDGTDITSQYQPNDISVADLDGDGEMELIVRRINVTDQASIWDVSQKDYTRFDIIKQDGTLLWWIDIGPNMFSPNQMESNAVAFDWDEDGKAEVLMRANDGLIIHAADGTETVIGSRTANYRSSIAWREANNAYETQGTEYLLYMEGATGNIYQKMSYPLPRSLQGLIKNTTNGSWGDNYG
;
A
#
# COMPACT_ATOMS: atom_id res chain seq x y z
N MET A 1 -18.07 60.02 0.40
CA MET A 1 -18.12 58.69 -0.27
C MET A 1 -16.76 57.98 -0.35
N LYS A 2 -15.68 58.57 -0.90
CA LYS A 2 -14.37 57.90 -1.02
C LYS A 2 -13.75 57.37 0.28
N ARG A 3 -13.91 58.08 1.41
CA ARG A 3 -13.39 57.64 2.73
C ARG A 3 -14.17 56.48 3.36
N ILE A 4 -15.45 56.33 3.03
CA ILE A 4 -16.32 55.24 3.51
C ILE A 4 -16.04 53.95 2.72
N LEU A 5 -15.80 54.08 1.40
CA LEU A 5 -15.41 52.96 0.55
C LEU A 5 -14.03 52.38 0.91
N LEU A 6 -13.06 53.23 1.30
CA LEU A 6 -11.76 52.76 1.77
C LEU A 6 -11.83 52.00 3.10
N SER A 7 -12.70 52.44 4.01
CA SER A 7 -12.85 51.80 5.33
C SER A 7 -13.62 50.48 5.25
N LEU A 8 -14.64 50.37 4.39
CA LEU A 8 -15.30 49.09 4.09
C LEU A 8 -14.37 48.08 3.40
N GLY A 9 -13.50 48.53 2.49
CA GLY A 9 -12.50 47.66 1.85
C GLY A 9 -11.45 47.13 2.83
N MET A 10 -11.04 47.96 3.80
CA MET A 10 -10.08 47.54 4.85
C MET A 10 -10.71 46.55 5.84
N ILE A 11 -11.98 46.72 6.20
CA ILE A 11 -12.70 45.78 7.08
C ILE A 11 -12.92 44.43 6.38
N ALA A 12 -13.25 44.42 5.08
CA ALA A 12 -13.37 43.19 4.31
C ALA A 12 -12.03 42.45 4.15
N ALA A 13 -10.92 43.18 3.97
CA ALA A 13 -9.58 42.59 3.89
C ALA A 13 -9.10 42.00 5.22
N VAL A 14 -9.43 42.64 6.36
CA VAL A 14 -9.12 42.12 7.70
C VAL A 14 -10.00 40.91 8.04
N ALA A 15 -11.28 40.91 7.63
CA ALA A 15 -12.18 39.77 7.81
C ALA A 15 -11.77 38.54 6.96
N ALA A 16 -11.29 38.75 5.72
CA ALA A 16 -10.76 37.69 4.88
C ALA A 16 -9.42 37.13 5.39
N ALA A 17 -8.59 37.98 6.03
CA ALA A 17 -7.34 37.57 6.67
C ALA A 17 -7.51 36.89 8.04
N SER A 18 -8.74 36.85 8.57
CA SER A 18 -9.09 36.21 9.84
C SER A 18 -9.80 34.86 9.70
N LEU A 19 -9.89 34.31 8.48
CA LEU A 19 -10.30 32.92 8.32
C LEU A 19 -9.19 32.03 8.89
N PRO A 20 -9.51 31.11 9.82
CA PRO A 20 -8.53 30.12 10.25
C PRO A 20 -8.11 29.31 9.02
N VAL A 21 -6.88 29.50 8.58
CA VAL A 21 -6.26 28.59 7.62
C VAL A 21 -5.92 27.33 8.41
N SER A 22 -6.84 26.38 8.41
CA SER A 22 -6.55 25.05 8.93
C SER A 22 -5.66 24.33 7.92
N ALA A 23 -4.43 24.01 8.34
CA ALA A 23 -3.58 23.06 7.64
C ALA A 23 -4.07 21.62 7.97
N GLN A 24 -5.33 21.33 7.62
CA GLN A 24 -5.88 19.98 7.76
C GLN A 24 -5.04 19.06 6.86
N ARG A 25 -4.47 17.99 7.43
CA ARG A 25 -3.82 16.97 6.62
C ARG A 25 -4.90 16.30 5.77
N ARG A 26 -4.63 16.10 4.49
CA ARG A 26 -5.40 15.17 3.65
C ARG A 26 -5.14 13.76 4.15
N THR A 27 -6.19 12.96 4.20
CA THR A 27 -6.19 11.57 4.62
C THR A 27 -7.06 10.79 3.65
N ASP A 28 -6.84 9.49 3.56
CA ASP A 28 -7.62 8.59 2.71
C ASP A 28 -9.12 8.69 3.02
N VAL A 29 -9.95 8.61 1.97
CA VAL A 29 -11.41 8.56 2.10
C VAL A 29 -11.83 7.11 2.28
N LEU A 30 -11.74 6.63 3.52
CA LEU A 30 -12.00 5.22 3.81
C LEU A 30 -13.49 4.92 3.98
N GLY A 31 -13.88 3.73 3.54
CA GLY A 31 -15.16 3.14 3.88
C GLY A 31 -15.30 2.85 5.37
N ARG A 32 -16.49 2.42 5.79
CA ARG A 32 -16.82 2.13 7.20
C ARG A 32 -15.90 1.07 7.83
N GLY A 33 -15.26 0.21 7.03
CA GLY A 33 -14.38 -0.85 7.53
C GLY A 33 -15.09 -1.77 8.52
N LEU A 34 -16.38 -2.05 8.26
CA LEU A 34 -17.19 -2.89 9.13
C LEU A 34 -16.67 -4.32 9.07
N VAL A 35 -16.43 -4.91 10.23
CA VAL A 35 -16.07 -6.32 10.36
C VAL A 35 -17.03 -6.99 11.32
N ALA A 36 -17.57 -8.14 10.93
CA ALA A 36 -18.40 -9.00 11.77
C ALA A 36 -17.69 -10.36 11.97
N MET A 37 -17.43 -10.75 13.21
CA MET A 37 -16.69 -11.97 13.54
C MET A 37 -17.42 -12.82 14.56
N LYS A 38 -17.42 -14.14 14.37
CA LYS A 38 -17.94 -15.07 15.36
C LYS A 38 -17.07 -15.04 16.62
N LYS A 39 -17.70 -14.89 17.80
CA LYS A 39 -17.06 -15.08 19.11
C LYS A 39 -17.94 -15.92 20.05
N SER A 40 -17.41 -16.27 21.21
CA SER A 40 -18.23 -16.79 22.30
C SER A 40 -19.27 -15.74 22.70
N GLY A 41 -20.55 -16.15 22.73
CA GLY A 41 -21.66 -15.29 23.13
C GLY A 41 -22.27 -14.42 22.03
N GLY A 42 -21.90 -14.58 20.75
CA GLY A 42 -22.56 -13.85 19.65
C GLY A 42 -21.68 -13.59 18.43
N ILE A 43 -22.03 -12.55 17.68
CA ILE A 43 -21.22 -11.94 16.62
C ILE A 43 -20.66 -10.62 17.14
N PHE A 44 -19.35 -10.47 17.11
CA PHE A 44 -18.67 -9.20 17.40
C PHE A 44 -18.65 -8.34 16.14
N LEU A 45 -18.97 -7.06 16.30
CA LEU A 45 -18.89 -6.06 15.25
C LEU A 45 -17.93 -4.97 15.67
N SER A 46 -17.13 -4.48 14.74
CA SER A 46 -16.35 -3.25 14.89
C SER A 46 -16.28 -2.50 13.57
N TRP A 47 -16.22 -1.18 13.63
CA TRP A 47 -16.12 -0.31 12.46
C TRP A 47 -15.24 0.91 12.74
N ARG A 48 -14.85 1.61 11.68
CA ARG A 48 -14.10 2.87 11.76
C ARG A 48 -15.04 4.00 12.19
N ILE A 49 -14.54 4.89 13.04
CA ILE A 49 -15.04 6.27 13.17
C ILE A 49 -14.16 7.09 12.22
N THR A 50 -14.72 7.66 11.16
CA THR A 50 -13.90 8.40 10.20
C THR A 50 -13.49 9.76 10.77
N ALA A 51 -12.49 10.41 10.17
CA ALA A 51 -11.97 11.69 10.67
C ALA A 51 -13.05 12.79 10.71
N GLU A 52 -14.01 12.71 9.78
CA GLU A 52 -15.15 13.62 9.64
C GLU A 52 -16.21 13.42 10.73
N GLU A 53 -16.23 12.26 11.38
CA GLU A 53 -17.27 11.84 12.32
C GLU A 53 -16.87 11.96 13.79
N TYR A 54 -15.75 12.63 14.06
CA TYR A 54 -15.20 12.68 15.41
C TYR A 54 -16.12 13.40 16.43
N TYR A 55 -17.04 14.25 15.97
CA TYR A 55 -17.97 15.00 16.83
C TYR A 55 -19.42 14.80 16.39
N ASP A 56 -20.33 14.68 17.37
CA ASP A 56 -21.78 14.62 17.17
C ASP A 56 -22.28 13.48 16.25
N VAL A 57 -21.53 12.37 16.17
CA VAL A 57 -21.91 11.17 15.41
C VAL A 57 -22.08 9.97 16.34
N THR A 58 -23.20 9.27 16.16
CA THR A 58 -23.51 7.99 16.80
C THR A 58 -23.84 6.95 15.74
N TYR A 59 -24.10 5.70 16.11
CA TYR A 59 -24.22 4.61 15.13
C TYR A 59 -25.41 3.70 15.40
N ASN A 60 -26.17 3.41 14.36
CA ASN A 60 -27.18 2.37 14.35
C ASN A 60 -26.64 1.09 13.69
N VAL A 61 -26.92 -0.05 14.31
CA VAL A 61 -26.48 -1.37 13.87
C VAL A 61 -27.67 -2.14 13.34
N TYR A 62 -27.57 -2.60 12.11
CA TYR A 62 -28.60 -3.41 11.48
C TYR A 62 -28.10 -4.83 11.27
N ARG A 63 -28.97 -5.81 11.51
CA ARG A 63 -28.80 -7.21 11.09
C ARG A 63 -29.91 -7.58 10.14
N ASP A 64 -29.55 -8.05 8.95
CA ASP A 64 -30.51 -8.46 7.92
C ASP A 64 -31.60 -7.38 7.68
N GLY A 65 -31.19 -6.11 7.70
CA GLY A 65 -32.07 -4.94 7.56
C GLY A 65 -32.87 -4.53 8.81
N THR A 66 -32.73 -5.22 9.94
CA THR A 66 -33.44 -4.91 11.19
C THR A 66 -32.52 -4.20 12.19
N LEU A 67 -32.97 -3.05 12.71
CA LEU A 67 -32.25 -2.29 13.74
C LEU A 67 -32.12 -3.10 15.04
N LEU A 68 -30.91 -3.14 15.61
CA LEU A 68 -30.60 -3.92 16.82
C LEU A 68 -30.56 -3.09 18.11
N ASN A 69 -30.05 -1.87 18.06
CA ASN A 69 -29.90 -0.99 19.21
C ASN A 69 -31.15 -0.11 19.39
N THR A 70 -31.58 0.12 20.64
CA THR A 70 -32.74 0.98 20.95
C THR A 70 -32.40 2.47 20.86
N GLU A 71 -31.16 2.83 21.19
CA GLU A 71 -30.61 4.18 21.10
C GLU A 71 -29.31 4.11 20.29
N PRO A 72 -29.00 5.12 19.44
CA PRO A 72 -27.74 5.18 18.70
C PRO A 72 -26.50 5.03 19.60
N LEU A 73 -25.52 4.26 19.13
CA LEU A 73 -24.31 3.93 19.88
C LEU A 73 -23.26 5.05 19.77
N GLU A 74 -22.66 5.46 20.88
CA GLU A 74 -21.50 6.38 20.92
C GLU A 74 -20.15 5.65 20.77
N VAL A 75 -20.18 4.33 20.57
CA VAL A 75 -19.01 3.47 20.41
C VAL A 75 -18.97 2.86 19.01
N SER A 76 -17.80 2.43 18.56
CA SER A 76 -17.61 1.80 17.24
C SER A 76 -17.50 0.28 17.28
N ASN A 77 -18.18 -0.34 18.25
CA ASN A 77 -18.29 -1.80 18.34
C ASN A 77 -19.63 -2.23 18.93
N TYR A 78 -20.01 -3.49 18.66
CA TYR A 78 -21.23 -4.10 19.19
C TYR A 78 -21.06 -5.62 19.31
N THR A 79 -21.81 -6.26 20.20
CA THR A 79 -21.91 -7.74 20.20
C THR A 79 -23.37 -8.14 20.10
N ASP A 80 -23.75 -8.67 18.94
CA ASP A 80 -25.07 -9.26 18.74
C ASP A 80 -25.09 -10.70 19.27
N LYS A 81 -25.81 -10.91 20.38
CA LYS A 81 -25.95 -12.23 21.01
C LYS A 81 -26.80 -13.21 20.21
N SER A 82 -27.68 -12.71 19.35
CA SER A 82 -28.61 -13.51 18.56
C SER A 82 -28.14 -13.77 17.13
N GLY A 83 -27.08 -13.09 16.69
CA GLY A 83 -26.50 -13.23 15.37
C GLY A 83 -25.92 -14.61 15.08
N THR A 84 -25.98 -15.01 13.80
CA THR A 84 -25.48 -16.31 13.31
C THR A 84 -24.44 -16.10 12.21
N LEU A 85 -23.85 -17.18 11.71
CA LEU A 85 -22.90 -17.13 10.59
C LEU A 85 -23.55 -16.74 9.26
N THR A 86 -24.89 -16.80 9.16
CA THR A 86 -25.64 -16.43 7.95
C THR A 86 -26.20 -15.01 8.03
N SER A 87 -25.97 -14.32 9.14
CA SER A 87 -26.39 -12.94 9.30
C SER A 87 -25.52 -12.00 8.47
N THR A 88 -26.12 -10.93 7.99
CA THR A 88 -25.45 -9.80 7.35
C THR A 88 -25.61 -8.55 8.20
N TYR A 89 -24.63 -7.66 8.18
CA TYR A 89 -24.65 -6.46 9.01
C TYR A 89 -24.29 -5.21 8.23
N THR A 90 -24.94 -4.11 8.58
CA THR A 90 -24.62 -2.75 8.12
C THR A 90 -24.61 -1.78 9.30
N ILE A 91 -23.90 -0.66 9.14
CA ILE A 91 -23.86 0.45 10.08
C ILE A 91 -24.36 1.71 9.37
N CYS A 92 -25.28 2.43 10.03
CA CYS A 92 -25.67 3.77 9.62
C CYS A 92 -25.12 4.79 10.63
N PRO A 93 -24.37 5.82 10.21
CA PRO A 93 -24.03 6.92 11.08
C PRO A 93 -25.29 7.77 11.36
N VAL A 94 -25.40 8.30 12.57
CA VAL A 94 -26.46 9.22 12.98
C VAL A 94 -25.77 10.53 13.35
N VAL A 95 -25.83 11.50 12.43
CA VAL A 95 -25.15 12.78 12.54
C VAL A 95 -26.14 13.82 13.05
N ARG A 96 -25.91 14.34 14.27
CA ARG A 96 -26.81 15.32 14.91
C ARG A 96 -28.29 14.90 14.91
N GLY A 97 -28.53 13.61 15.15
CA GLY A 97 -29.87 13.02 15.22
C GLY A 97 -30.50 12.66 13.86
N VAL A 98 -29.78 12.84 12.75
CA VAL A 98 -30.24 12.42 11.42
C VAL A 98 -29.44 11.19 10.98
N GLU A 99 -30.13 10.08 10.73
CA GLU A 99 -29.51 8.87 10.20
C GLU A 99 -29.10 9.07 8.73
N GLY A 100 -27.86 8.72 8.41
CA GLY A 100 -27.30 8.72 7.07
C GLY A 100 -27.39 7.34 6.39
N ASP A 101 -26.71 7.22 5.25
CA ASP A 101 -26.73 6.00 4.46
C ASP A 101 -26.02 4.83 5.17
N ALA A 102 -26.52 3.63 4.93
CA ALA A 102 -25.89 2.40 5.40
C ALA A 102 -24.58 2.16 4.64
N CYS A 103 -23.55 1.67 5.35
CA CYS A 103 -22.38 1.10 4.69
C CYS A 103 -22.71 -0.18 3.91
N GLU A 104 -21.77 -0.67 3.11
CA GLU A 104 -21.88 -1.99 2.49
C GLU A 104 -22.11 -3.08 3.55
N ALA A 105 -22.93 -4.06 3.18
CA ALA A 105 -23.25 -5.18 4.04
C ALA A 105 -22.07 -6.15 4.10
N VAL A 106 -21.74 -6.62 5.31
CA VAL A 106 -20.68 -7.61 5.51
C VAL A 106 -21.20 -8.93 6.02
N GLU A 107 -20.57 -10.00 5.56
CA GLU A 107 -20.78 -11.36 6.06
C GLU A 107 -19.97 -11.62 7.34
N VAL A 108 -20.40 -12.62 8.11
CA VAL A 108 -19.75 -12.99 9.36
C VAL A 108 -18.55 -13.90 9.11
N TRP A 109 -17.37 -13.47 9.57
CA TRP A 109 -16.20 -14.33 9.58
C TRP A 109 -16.38 -15.45 10.60
N LYS A 110 -16.18 -16.68 10.13
CA LYS A 110 -16.24 -17.87 10.97
C LYS A 110 -15.11 -17.92 12.00
N GLN A 111 -13.94 -17.38 11.64
CA GLN A 111 -12.76 -17.31 12.48
C GLN A 111 -12.52 -15.86 12.91
N ASN A 112 -11.62 -15.66 13.87
CA ASN A 112 -11.14 -14.34 14.28
C ASN A 112 -10.08 -13.75 13.34
N TYR A 113 -9.97 -14.28 12.12
CA TYR A 113 -9.11 -13.82 11.06
C TYR A 113 -9.83 -13.97 9.71
N LYS A 114 -9.45 -13.12 8.75
CA LYS A 114 -9.78 -13.30 7.33
C LYS A 114 -8.58 -13.98 6.67
N GLU A 115 -8.82 -15.11 6.02
CA GLU A 115 -7.82 -15.78 5.21
C GLU A 115 -7.78 -15.15 3.82
N ILE A 116 -6.60 -14.74 3.37
CA ILE A 116 -6.36 -14.21 2.03
C ILE A 116 -5.46 -15.20 1.32
N ILE A 117 -6.00 -15.85 0.28
CA ILE A 117 -5.25 -16.81 -0.52
C ILE A 117 -4.43 -16.02 -1.53
N LEU A 118 -3.10 -16.10 -1.40
CA LEU A 118 -2.20 -15.47 -2.35
C LEU A 118 -2.25 -16.17 -3.72
N PRO A 119 -2.08 -15.43 -4.82
CA PRO A 119 -2.15 -15.99 -6.17
C PRO A 119 -1.03 -17.02 -6.40
N THR A 120 -1.30 -17.98 -7.29
CA THR A 120 -0.28 -18.90 -7.80
C THR A 120 0.85 -18.14 -8.47
N VAL A 121 2.10 -18.60 -8.28
CA VAL A 121 3.27 -18.06 -8.98
C VAL A 121 3.66 -19.02 -10.10
N ILE A 122 3.55 -18.54 -11.33
CA ILE A 122 4.01 -19.26 -12.52
C ILE A 122 5.40 -18.76 -12.89
N GLY A 123 6.36 -19.67 -12.94
CA GLY A 123 7.74 -19.36 -13.31
C GLY A 123 7.87 -19.00 -14.78
N LYS A 124 9.02 -18.41 -15.15
CA LYS A 124 9.31 -18.04 -16.55
C LYS A 124 9.34 -19.24 -17.51
N ASP A 125 9.44 -20.46 -16.99
CA ASP A 125 9.33 -21.70 -17.75
C ASP A 125 7.90 -22.25 -17.88
N GLY A 126 6.92 -21.57 -17.29
CA GLY A 126 5.50 -21.93 -17.30
C GLY A 126 5.09 -22.92 -16.20
N THR A 127 5.98 -23.28 -15.27
CA THR A 127 5.66 -24.20 -14.18
C THR A 127 5.11 -23.49 -12.94
N ASP A 128 4.29 -24.17 -12.14
CA ASP A 128 3.87 -23.67 -10.84
C ASP A 128 5.03 -23.79 -9.85
N ILE A 129 5.54 -22.64 -9.41
CA ILE A 129 6.65 -22.51 -8.48
C ILE A 129 6.22 -21.83 -7.19
N THR A 130 4.93 -21.83 -6.86
CA THR A 130 4.38 -21.17 -5.66
C THR A 130 5.08 -21.60 -4.38
N SER A 131 5.49 -22.87 -4.28
CA SER A 131 6.22 -23.42 -3.12
C SER A 131 7.62 -22.83 -2.92
N GLN A 132 8.17 -22.14 -3.93
CA GLN A 132 9.44 -21.42 -3.85
C GLN A 132 9.27 -19.99 -3.31
N TYR A 133 8.04 -19.56 -2.99
CA TYR A 133 7.75 -18.22 -2.51
C TYR A 133 7.18 -18.23 -1.10
N GLN A 134 7.63 -17.28 -0.27
CA GLN A 134 7.06 -17.03 1.04
C GLN A 134 6.59 -15.57 1.16
N PRO A 135 5.43 -15.31 1.80
CA PRO A 135 5.04 -13.95 2.17
C PRO A 135 6.08 -13.33 3.12
N ASN A 136 6.23 -12.01 3.03
CA ASN A 136 7.14 -11.25 3.88
C ASN A 136 6.50 -9.91 4.29
N ASP A 137 7.10 -8.79 3.93
CA ASP A 137 6.57 -7.46 4.23
C ASP A 137 5.28 -7.17 3.44
N ILE A 138 4.40 -6.38 4.03
CA ILE A 138 3.18 -5.87 3.38
C ILE A 138 3.09 -4.37 3.62
N SER A 139 2.83 -3.60 2.56
CA SER A 139 2.30 -2.24 2.64
C SER A 139 0.83 -2.23 2.27
N VAL A 140 0.07 -1.24 2.72
CA VAL A 140 -1.36 -1.09 2.40
C VAL A 140 -1.67 0.33 1.98
N ALA A 141 -2.58 0.49 1.03
CA ALA A 141 -3.15 1.76 0.61
C ALA A 141 -4.43 1.50 -0.20
N ASP A 142 -5.31 2.49 -0.31
CA ASP A 142 -6.46 2.45 -1.22
C ASP A 142 -5.97 2.81 -2.63
N LEU A 143 -5.80 1.82 -3.50
CA LEU A 143 -5.14 1.98 -4.79
C LEU A 143 -6.11 2.30 -5.92
N ASP A 144 -7.40 2.05 -5.74
CA ASP A 144 -8.42 2.28 -6.77
C ASP A 144 -9.53 3.28 -6.37
N GLY A 145 -9.51 3.76 -5.13
CA GLY A 145 -10.36 4.83 -4.60
C GLY A 145 -11.72 4.33 -4.12
N ASP A 146 -11.85 3.04 -3.81
CA ASP A 146 -13.10 2.44 -3.33
C ASP A 146 -13.28 2.53 -1.80
N GLY A 147 -12.29 3.05 -1.08
CA GLY A 147 -12.30 3.20 0.37
C GLY A 147 -11.92 1.93 1.14
N GLU A 148 -11.59 0.84 0.46
CA GLU A 148 -10.95 -0.35 0.99
C GLU A 148 -9.45 -0.36 0.64
N MET A 149 -8.64 -0.94 1.53
CA MET A 149 -7.20 -1.00 1.29
C MET A 149 -6.85 -2.24 0.46
N GLU A 150 -6.04 -2.06 -0.57
CA GLU A 150 -5.27 -3.13 -1.22
C GLU A 150 -4.00 -3.46 -0.41
N LEU A 151 -3.45 -4.65 -0.70
CA LEU A 151 -2.22 -5.14 -0.10
C LEU A 151 -1.11 -5.19 -1.15
N ILE A 152 0.04 -4.61 -0.83
CA ILE A 152 1.28 -4.70 -1.60
C ILE A 152 2.15 -5.74 -0.89
N VAL A 153 2.01 -6.99 -1.29
CA VAL A 153 2.61 -8.14 -0.63
C VAL A 153 3.95 -8.47 -1.25
N ARG A 154 5.02 -8.31 -0.48
CA ARG A 154 6.33 -8.81 -0.87
C ARG A 154 6.38 -10.33 -0.71
N ARG A 155 6.75 -11.03 -1.78
CA ARG A 155 6.95 -12.48 -1.80
C ARG A 155 8.38 -12.81 -2.17
N ILE A 156 9.11 -13.30 -1.18
CA ILE A 156 10.51 -13.69 -1.35
C ILE A 156 10.55 -15.01 -2.12
N ASN A 157 11.35 -15.07 -3.18
CA ASN A 157 11.74 -16.34 -3.78
C ASN A 157 12.87 -16.95 -2.93
N VAL A 158 12.57 -18.01 -2.16
CA VAL A 158 13.52 -18.61 -1.23
C VAL A 158 14.60 -19.43 -1.93
N THR A 159 14.33 -19.93 -3.14
CA THR A 159 15.32 -20.61 -3.99
C THR A 159 16.38 -19.61 -4.45
N ASP A 160 15.95 -18.45 -4.96
CA ASP A 160 16.83 -17.36 -5.37
C ASP A 160 17.65 -16.84 -4.18
N GLN A 161 16.99 -16.63 -3.03
CA GLN A 161 17.65 -16.14 -1.83
C GLN A 161 18.77 -17.08 -1.35
N ALA A 162 18.58 -18.39 -1.46
CA ALA A 162 19.58 -19.36 -1.04
C ALA A 162 20.87 -19.30 -1.88
N SER A 163 20.82 -18.71 -3.07
CA SER A 163 21.97 -18.60 -3.98
C SER A 163 21.88 -17.34 -4.87
N ILE A 164 21.93 -16.16 -4.25
CA ILE A 164 21.83 -14.84 -4.93
C ILE A 164 22.92 -14.57 -5.98
N TRP A 165 24.01 -15.34 -6.00
CA TRP A 165 25.07 -15.26 -7.00
C TRP A 165 24.83 -16.17 -8.22
N ASP A 166 23.78 -16.98 -8.22
CA ASP A 166 23.44 -17.83 -9.35
C ASP A 166 22.94 -16.97 -10.52
N VAL A 167 23.73 -16.95 -11.59
CA VAL A 167 23.42 -16.23 -12.83
C VAL A 167 22.44 -16.99 -13.72
N SER A 168 22.20 -18.27 -13.44
CA SER A 168 21.26 -19.12 -14.16
C SER A 168 19.83 -19.01 -13.63
N GLN A 169 19.66 -18.47 -12.41
CA GLN A 169 18.35 -18.25 -11.81
C GLN A 169 17.52 -17.31 -12.65
N LYS A 170 16.22 -17.61 -12.80
CA LYS A 170 15.30 -16.87 -13.66
C LYS A 170 14.16 -16.22 -12.91
N ASP A 171 13.75 -16.78 -11.78
CA ASP A 171 12.61 -16.30 -10.99
C ASP A 171 13.11 -15.61 -9.72
N TYR A 172 12.66 -14.39 -9.48
CA TYR A 172 13.18 -13.56 -8.40
C TYR A 172 12.06 -13.19 -7.42
N THR A 173 12.42 -12.53 -6.33
CA THR A 173 11.42 -11.95 -5.42
C THR A 173 10.43 -11.06 -6.19
N ARG A 174 9.17 -11.07 -5.77
CA ARG A 174 8.11 -10.29 -6.43
C ARG A 174 7.25 -9.52 -5.44
N PHE A 175 6.56 -8.50 -5.93
CA PHE A 175 5.51 -7.79 -5.20
C PHE A 175 4.17 -8.05 -5.85
N ASP A 176 3.21 -8.56 -5.08
CA ASP A 176 1.84 -8.82 -5.51
C ASP A 176 0.95 -7.68 -5.02
N ILE A 177 0.24 -7.02 -5.94
CA ILE A 177 -0.75 -6.02 -5.59
C ILE A 177 -2.11 -6.69 -5.65
N ILE A 178 -2.72 -6.91 -4.48
CA ILE A 178 -3.93 -7.73 -4.34
C ILE A 178 -5.02 -7.01 -3.56
N LYS A 179 -6.28 -7.29 -3.89
CA LYS A 179 -7.43 -6.96 -3.02
C LYS A 179 -7.49 -7.90 -1.83
N GLN A 180 -8.25 -7.51 -0.80
CA GLN A 180 -8.42 -8.31 0.42
C GLN A 180 -9.19 -9.63 0.21
N ASP A 181 -9.77 -9.86 -0.97
CA ASP A 181 -10.38 -11.14 -1.35
C ASP A 181 -9.38 -12.10 -2.03
N GLY A 182 -8.13 -11.66 -2.24
CA GLY A 182 -7.07 -12.42 -2.91
C GLY A 182 -6.97 -12.17 -4.42
N THR A 183 -7.82 -11.32 -4.98
CA THR A 183 -7.74 -10.93 -6.40
C THR A 183 -6.43 -10.22 -6.69
N LEU A 184 -5.62 -10.78 -7.58
CA LEU A 184 -4.40 -10.15 -8.09
C LEU A 184 -4.76 -9.06 -9.11
N LEU A 185 -4.38 -7.82 -8.82
CA LEU A 185 -4.55 -6.69 -9.74
C LEU A 185 -3.39 -6.65 -10.75
N TRP A 186 -2.16 -6.61 -10.24
CA TRP A 186 -0.91 -6.56 -11.01
C TRP A 186 0.27 -6.93 -10.11
N TRP A 187 1.47 -7.09 -10.68
CA TRP A 187 2.64 -7.50 -9.91
C TRP A 187 3.97 -7.05 -10.51
N ILE A 188 5.03 -7.11 -9.70
CA ILE A 188 6.39 -6.72 -10.06
C ILE A 188 7.35 -7.88 -9.82
N ASP A 189 8.09 -8.31 -10.84
CA ASP A 189 9.30 -9.14 -10.72
C ASP A 189 10.51 -8.21 -10.55
N ILE A 190 11.21 -8.26 -9.42
CA ILE A 190 12.31 -7.32 -9.15
C ILE A 190 13.56 -7.56 -10.02
N GLY A 191 13.60 -8.65 -10.77
CA GLY A 191 14.71 -8.97 -11.65
C GLY A 191 15.97 -9.41 -10.91
N PRO A 192 17.06 -9.68 -11.66
CA PRO A 192 18.29 -10.24 -11.10
C PRO A 192 19.11 -9.26 -10.26
N ASN A 193 18.78 -7.97 -10.30
CA ASN A 193 19.64 -6.87 -9.87
C ASN A 193 19.07 -6.05 -8.70
N MET A 194 18.14 -6.62 -7.93
CA MET A 194 17.59 -6.01 -6.71
C MET A 194 17.69 -7.01 -5.54
N PHE A 195 18.91 -7.44 -5.19
CA PHE A 195 19.15 -8.53 -4.23
C PHE A 195 20.04 -8.10 -3.07
N SER A 196 19.88 -8.77 -1.92
CA SER A 196 20.82 -8.74 -0.80
C SER A 196 20.64 -9.98 0.09
N PRO A 197 21.67 -10.42 0.84
CA PRO A 197 21.59 -11.55 1.78
C PRO A 197 20.48 -11.42 2.81
N ASN A 198 20.19 -10.17 3.22
CA ASN A 198 19.27 -9.84 4.30
C ASN A 198 17.97 -9.21 3.78
N GLN A 199 17.73 -9.24 2.47
CA GLN A 199 16.46 -8.84 1.86
C GLN A 199 16.09 -7.37 2.13
N MET A 200 17.08 -6.46 2.13
CA MET A 200 16.87 -5.04 2.45
C MET A 200 16.69 -4.15 1.20
N GLU A 201 17.12 -4.62 0.02
CA GLU A 201 17.25 -3.76 -1.18
C GLU A 201 15.94 -3.50 -1.93
N SER A 202 14.91 -4.32 -1.74
CA SER A 202 13.64 -4.20 -2.46
C SER A 202 12.52 -3.79 -1.51
N ASN A 203 12.04 -2.55 -1.64
CA ASN A 203 10.93 -2.02 -0.87
C ASN A 203 9.97 -1.31 -1.84
N ALA A 204 8.68 -1.41 -1.57
CA ALA A 204 7.63 -0.65 -2.24
C ALA A 204 6.82 0.08 -1.17
N VAL A 205 6.48 1.34 -1.44
CA VAL A 205 5.61 2.14 -0.59
C VAL A 205 4.47 2.67 -1.45
N ALA A 206 3.30 2.84 -0.85
CA ALA A 206 2.17 3.46 -1.51
C ALA A 206 1.57 4.58 -0.70
N PHE A 207 1.11 5.61 -1.42
CA PHE A 207 0.50 6.81 -0.87
C PHE A 207 -0.18 7.58 -2.00
N ASP A 208 -1.22 8.35 -1.68
CA ASP A 208 -1.86 9.29 -2.61
C ASP A 208 -1.03 10.59 -2.63
N TRP A 209 -0.05 10.68 -3.54
CA TRP A 209 0.86 11.83 -3.59
C TRP A 209 0.29 13.02 -4.36
N ASP A 210 -0.62 12.78 -5.30
CA ASP A 210 -1.23 13.84 -6.11
C ASP A 210 -2.61 14.30 -5.60
N GLU A 211 -3.11 13.62 -4.56
CA GLU A 211 -4.35 13.87 -3.83
C GLU A 211 -5.63 13.67 -4.67
N ASP A 212 -5.58 12.75 -5.64
CA ASP A 212 -6.73 12.39 -6.50
C ASP A 212 -7.72 11.40 -5.83
N GLY A 213 -7.37 10.89 -4.65
CA GLY A 213 -8.15 9.91 -3.89
C GLY A 213 -7.75 8.46 -4.13
N LYS A 214 -6.67 8.21 -4.88
CA LYS A 214 -6.10 6.89 -5.13
C LYS A 214 -4.61 6.93 -4.84
N ALA A 215 -4.10 5.93 -4.15
CA ALA A 215 -2.69 5.85 -3.86
C ALA A 215 -1.89 5.35 -5.07
N GLU A 216 -0.70 5.90 -5.29
CA GLU A 216 0.30 5.37 -6.21
C GLU A 216 1.26 4.42 -5.51
N VAL A 217 2.04 3.68 -6.29
CA VAL A 217 3.14 2.85 -5.80
C VAL A 217 4.47 3.45 -6.23
N LEU A 218 5.38 3.64 -5.27
CA LEU A 218 6.74 4.10 -5.47
C LEU A 218 7.74 3.00 -5.15
N MET A 219 8.67 2.73 -6.09
CA MET A 219 9.66 1.66 -5.92
C MET A 219 10.99 2.00 -6.61
N ARG A 220 12.11 1.70 -5.92
CA ARG A 220 13.45 1.68 -6.54
C ARG A 220 13.57 0.46 -7.45
N ALA A 221 14.18 0.62 -8.61
CA ALA A 221 14.36 -0.42 -9.60
C ALA A 221 15.78 -0.43 -10.17
N ASN A 222 16.18 -1.56 -10.74
CA ASN A 222 17.41 -1.72 -11.51
C ASN A 222 17.07 -2.41 -12.84
N ASP A 223 18.04 -2.51 -13.75
CA ASP A 223 17.92 -3.19 -15.02
C ASP A 223 17.35 -4.60 -14.83
N GLY A 224 16.37 -4.98 -15.66
CA GLY A 224 15.78 -6.32 -15.67
C GLY A 224 14.58 -6.50 -14.73
N LEU A 225 14.19 -5.50 -13.94
CA LEU A 225 12.89 -5.48 -13.27
C LEU A 225 11.76 -5.47 -14.31
N ILE A 226 10.68 -6.20 -14.04
CA ILE A 226 9.52 -6.32 -14.94
C ILE A 226 8.25 -5.99 -14.16
N ILE A 227 7.47 -5.06 -14.69
CA ILE A 227 6.11 -4.78 -14.21
C ILE A 227 5.14 -5.54 -15.12
N HIS A 228 4.22 -6.27 -14.51
CA HIS A 228 3.13 -6.96 -15.18
C HIS A 228 1.83 -6.24 -14.84
N ALA A 229 1.44 -5.29 -15.67
CA ALA A 229 0.31 -4.40 -15.44
C ALA A 229 -1.04 -5.13 -15.53
N ALA A 230 -2.09 -4.51 -14.99
CA ALA A 230 -3.43 -5.10 -14.91
C ALA A 230 -4.06 -5.39 -16.29
N ASP A 231 -3.65 -4.66 -17.33
CA ASP A 231 -4.08 -4.88 -18.71
C ASP A 231 -3.31 -6.02 -19.43
N GLY A 232 -2.37 -6.67 -18.72
CA GLY A 232 -1.50 -7.72 -19.24
C GLY A 232 -0.22 -7.20 -19.91
N THR A 233 0.00 -5.89 -19.96
CA THR A 233 1.22 -5.30 -20.52
C THR A 233 2.42 -5.60 -19.62
N GLU A 234 3.49 -6.14 -20.22
CA GLU A 234 4.79 -6.26 -19.56
C GLU A 234 5.67 -5.06 -19.88
N THR A 235 6.15 -4.37 -18.84
CA THR A 235 7.15 -3.30 -18.98
C THR A 235 8.46 -3.70 -18.33
N VAL A 236 9.52 -3.77 -19.13
CA VAL A 236 10.89 -3.97 -18.63
C VAL A 236 11.51 -2.64 -18.26
N ILE A 237 12.10 -2.58 -17.08
CA ILE A 237 12.90 -1.44 -16.65
C ILE A 237 14.35 -1.68 -17.06
N GLY A 238 14.88 -0.75 -17.85
CA GLY A 238 16.27 -0.81 -18.30
C GLY A 238 16.55 -1.97 -19.24
N SER A 239 17.69 -2.65 -19.05
CA SER A 239 18.10 -3.78 -19.89
C SER A 239 17.57 -5.13 -19.38
N ARG A 240 16.72 -5.81 -20.18
CA ARG A 240 16.21 -7.16 -19.86
C ARG A 240 17.32 -8.19 -19.63
N THR A 241 18.46 -8.04 -20.30
CA THR A 241 19.54 -9.04 -20.31
C THR A 241 20.68 -8.69 -19.36
N ALA A 242 20.63 -7.56 -18.65
CA ALA A 242 21.65 -7.22 -17.68
C ALA A 242 21.52 -8.10 -16.43
N ASN A 243 22.63 -8.73 -16.04
CA ASN A 243 22.72 -9.50 -14.81
C ASN A 243 24.08 -9.23 -14.15
N TYR A 244 24.05 -8.52 -13.03
CA TYR A 244 25.24 -8.07 -12.30
C TYR A 244 25.64 -9.01 -11.17
N ARG A 245 25.00 -10.18 -11.04
CA ARG A 245 25.35 -11.15 -9.98
C ARG A 245 26.77 -11.70 -10.09
N SER A 246 27.32 -11.70 -11.31
CA SER A 246 28.72 -12.09 -11.54
C SER A 246 29.74 -11.10 -10.94
N SER A 247 29.36 -9.84 -10.73
CA SER A 247 30.22 -8.80 -10.16
C SER A 247 30.13 -8.71 -8.63
N ILE A 248 29.36 -9.57 -7.97
CA ILE A 248 29.32 -9.65 -6.51
C ILE A 248 30.73 -10.00 -6.00
N ALA A 249 31.37 -9.03 -5.34
CA ALA A 249 32.74 -9.15 -4.86
C ALA A 249 32.86 -10.13 -3.68
N TRP A 250 31.87 -10.13 -2.78
CA TRP A 250 31.91 -10.92 -1.54
C TRP A 250 30.74 -11.90 -1.51
N ARG A 251 31.04 -13.20 -1.57
CA ARG A 251 30.03 -14.28 -1.57
C ARG A 251 29.83 -14.88 -0.18
N GLU A 252 29.98 -14.06 0.85
CA GLU A 252 29.77 -14.43 2.24
C GLU A 252 28.42 -13.88 2.73
N ALA A 253 27.81 -14.57 3.71
CA ALA A 253 26.61 -14.07 4.36
C ALA A 253 26.89 -12.69 4.97
N ASN A 254 26.09 -11.69 4.59
CA ASN A 254 26.13 -10.27 5.00
C ASN A 254 26.94 -9.27 4.15
N ASN A 255 27.69 -9.67 3.11
CA ASN A 255 28.47 -8.71 2.30
C ASN A 255 28.19 -8.76 0.77
N ALA A 256 27.12 -9.43 0.35
CA ALA A 256 26.81 -9.62 -1.08
C ALA A 256 25.79 -8.59 -1.60
N TYR A 257 26.22 -7.36 -1.84
CA TYR A 257 25.35 -6.27 -2.28
C TYR A 257 25.44 -6.00 -3.79
N GLU A 258 24.35 -5.48 -4.35
CA GLU A 258 24.33 -4.97 -5.71
C GLU A 258 25.06 -3.61 -5.77
N THR A 259 26.08 -3.51 -6.62
CA THR A 259 26.93 -2.31 -6.76
C THR A 259 27.10 -1.82 -8.20
N GLN A 260 26.34 -2.39 -9.14
CA GLN A 260 26.48 -2.20 -10.58
C GLN A 260 25.11 -2.00 -11.25
N GLY A 261 25.09 -1.21 -12.32
CA GLY A 261 23.91 -1.01 -13.15
C GLY A 261 23.17 0.27 -12.84
N THR A 262 22.19 0.58 -13.69
CA THR A 262 21.44 1.84 -13.57
C THR A 262 20.32 1.69 -12.57
N GLU A 263 20.21 2.63 -11.64
CA GLU A 263 19.09 2.68 -10.71
C GLU A 263 18.02 3.65 -11.17
N TYR A 264 16.78 3.25 -11.00
CA TYR A 264 15.60 4.02 -11.34
C TYR A 264 14.72 4.19 -10.11
N LEU A 265 13.95 5.28 -10.09
CA LEU A 265 12.79 5.42 -9.22
C LEU A 265 11.54 5.38 -10.11
N LEU A 266 10.61 4.49 -9.77
CA LEU A 266 9.36 4.27 -10.47
C LEU A 266 8.22 4.84 -9.63
N TYR A 267 7.42 5.70 -10.25
CA TYR A 267 6.14 6.19 -9.73
C TYR A 267 5.04 5.63 -10.64
N MET A 268 4.16 4.81 -10.05
CA MET A 268 3.24 3.95 -10.78
C MET A 268 1.80 4.14 -10.28
N GLU A 269 0.84 4.12 -11.19
CA GLU A 269 -0.59 4.07 -10.87
C GLU A 269 -0.89 2.87 -9.97
N GLY A 270 -1.55 3.10 -8.83
CA GLY A 270 -1.82 2.06 -7.85
C GLY A 270 -2.71 0.95 -8.35
N ALA A 271 -3.80 1.28 -9.05
CA ALA A 271 -4.77 0.29 -9.50
C ALA A 271 -4.25 -0.62 -10.63
N THR A 272 -3.28 -0.17 -11.42
CA THR A 272 -2.95 -0.81 -12.70
C THR A 272 -1.48 -1.21 -12.84
N GLY A 273 -0.56 -0.57 -12.10
CA GLY A 273 0.88 -0.71 -12.30
C GLY A 273 1.44 0.08 -13.49
N ASN A 274 0.63 0.91 -14.15
CA ASN A 274 1.11 1.78 -15.22
C ASN A 274 2.14 2.77 -14.70
N ILE A 275 3.24 2.96 -15.44
CA ILE A 275 4.28 3.91 -15.05
C ILE A 275 3.82 5.33 -15.39
N TYR A 276 3.58 6.15 -14.38
CA TYR A 276 3.44 7.60 -14.55
C TYR A 276 4.80 8.26 -14.80
N GLN A 277 5.81 7.89 -14.00
CA GLN A 277 7.15 8.41 -14.16
C GLN A 277 8.22 7.36 -13.88
N LYS A 278 9.22 7.31 -14.77
CA LYS A 278 10.49 6.62 -14.55
C LYS A 278 11.61 7.63 -14.62
N MET A 279 12.34 7.79 -13.51
CA MET A 279 13.49 8.69 -13.44
C MET A 279 14.73 7.95 -12.96
N SER A 280 15.91 8.52 -13.22
CA SER A 280 17.12 8.08 -12.53
C SER A 280 16.93 8.18 -11.03
N TYR A 281 17.40 7.18 -10.28
CA TYR A 281 17.31 7.22 -8.83
C TYR A 281 18.05 8.46 -8.31
N PRO A 282 17.39 9.32 -7.49
CA PRO A 282 17.88 10.66 -7.20
C PRO A 282 19.14 10.68 -6.32
N LEU A 283 19.44 9.57 -5.65
CA LEU A 283 20.62 9.43 -4.79
C LEU A 283 21.60 8.42 -5.41
N PRO A 284 22.59 8.86 -6.20
CA PRO A 284 23.45 7.95 -6.95
C PRO A 284 24.40 7.16 -6.02
N ARG A 285 24.66 5.89 -6.36
CA ARG A 285 25.66 5.04 -5.66
C ARG A 285 27.04 5.70 -5.51
N SER A 286 27.52 6.47 -6.49
CA SER A 286 28.77 7.24 -6.39
C SER A 286 28.50 8.73 -6.16
N LEU A 287 29.10 9.27 -5.10
CA LEU A 287 29.12 10.70 -4.78
C LEU A 287 30.47 11.36 -5.14
N GLN A 288 31.30 10.69 -5.94
CA GLN A 288 32.57 11.25 -6.39
C GLN A 288 32.33 12.56 -7.16
N GLY A 289 32.97 13.64 -6.72
CA GLY A 289 32.75 14.99 -7.27
C GLY A 289 31.51 15.72 -6.72
N LEU A 290 30.66 15.05 -5.94
CA LEU A 290 29.53 15.66 -5.22
C LEU A 290 29.89 16.00 -3.76
N ILE A 291 30.82 15.26 -3.14
CA ILE A 291 31.29 15.49 -1.77
C ILE A 291 32.83 15.61 -1.69
N LYS A 292 33.33 16.25 -0.62
CA LYS A 292 34.75 16.61 -0.45
C LYS A 292 35.69 15.43 -0.22
N ASN A 293 35.21 14.32 0.32
CA ASN A 293 36.04 13.16 0.66
C ASN A 293 35.27 11.87 0.38
N THR A 294 35.83 11.05 -0.50
CA THR A 294 35.35 9.70 -0.84
C THR A 294 36.46 8.66 -0.70
N THR A 295 37.51 8.94 0.09
CA THR A 295 38.68 8.04 0.24
C THR A 295 38.30 6.69 0.83
N ASN A 296 37.27 6.66 1.69
CA ASN A 296 36.68 5.43 2.22
C ASN A 296 35.37 5.08 1.49
N GLY A 297 35.24 5.45 0.21
CA GLY A 297 34.00 5.32 -0.55
C GLY A 297 33.01 6.46 -0.30
N SER A 298 31.91 6.46 -1.06
CA SER A 298 30.93 7.55 -1.03
C SER A 298 30.02 7.52 0.20
N TRP A 299 29.84 6.35 0.80
CA TRP A 299 28.87 6.10 1.87
C TRP A 299 29.50 5.63 3.19
N GLY A 300 30.83 5.54 3.26
CA GLY A 300 31.57 5.19 4.48
C GLY A 300 32.45 3.96 4.37
N ASP A 301 32.27 3.13 3.33
CA ASP A 301 33.13 2.01 2.97
C ASP A 301 33.17 1.73 1.44
N ASN A 302 33.92 0.70 1.05
CA ASN A 302 34.10 0.27 -0.35
C ASN A 302 33.69 -1.20 -0.60
N TYR A 303 33.01 -1.86 0.35
CA TYR A 303 32.69 -3.29 0.22
C TYR A 303 31.26 -3.57 -0.24
N GLY A 304 30.40 -2.55 -0.30
CA GLY A 304 29.03 -2.64 -0.80
C GLY A 304 28.11 -1.80 0.04
#